data_AF-A0A969LIV9-F1
#
_entry.id   AF-A0A969LIV9-F1
#
_cell.length_a   1.000
_cell.length_b   1.000
_cell.length_c   1.000
_cell.angle_alpha   90.00
_cell.angle_beta   90.00
_cell.angle_gamma   90.00
#
_symmetry.space_group_name_H-M   'P 1'
#
loop_
_entity.id
_entity.type
_entity.pdbx_description
1 polymer ?
#
loop_
_entity_poly.entity_id
_entity_poly.type
_entity_poly.pdbx_seq_one_letter_code
_entity_poly.pdbx_strand_id
1 'polypeptide(L)'
;MLVILYRLFHLLDPVLVPLCFVCAWAFALSLVWGLLSFIRAAAARAQTMHQIPCADCQFFTNDHRLKCPVHPRAANTEQAIDCFDFRARSPFA
;
A
#
# COMPACT_ATOMS: atom_id res chain seq x y z
N MET A 1 11.76 -31.42 43.34
CA MET A 1 11.82 -31.04 41.90
C MET A 1 11.35 -29.61 41.65
N LEU A 2 10.16 -29.20 42.12
CA LEU A 2 9.63 -27.82 41.93
C LEU A 2 10.52 -26.69 42.49
N VAL A 3 11.17 -26.90 43.64
CA VAL A 3 12.04 -25.89 44.29
C VAL A 3 13.32 -25.60 43.49
N ILE A 4 13.82 -26.60 42.76
CA ILE A 4 15.01 -26.47 41.91
C ILE A 4 14.65 -25.67 40.66
N LEU A 5 13.48 -25.95 40.08
CA LEU A 5 12.94 -25.22 38.95
C LEU A 5 12.71 -23.73 39.28
N TYR A 6 12.14 -23.45 40.45
CA TYR A 6 11.90 -22.09 40.96
C TYR A 6 13.20 -21.31 41.19
N ARG A 7 14.23 -21.95 41.77
CA ARG A 7 15.55 -21.31 41.95
C ARG A 7 16.25 -21.01 40.62
N LEU A 8 16.11 -21.89 39.63
CA LEU A 8 16.67 -21.67 38.30
C LEU A 8 15.97 -20.51 37.58
N PHE A 9 14.65 -20.41 37.71
CA PHE A 9 13.87 -19.28 37.18
C PHE A 9 14.28 -17.94 37.82
N HIS A 10 14.46 -17.91 39.14
CA HIS A 10 14.87 -16.69 39.85
C HIS A 10 16.25 -16.16 39.42
N LEU A 11 17.12 -17.04 38.90
CA LEU A 11 18.42 -16.66 38.32
C LEU A 11 18.31 -16.19 36.86
N LEU A 12 17.27 -16.63 36.15
CA LEU A 12 17.02 -16.31 34.75
C LEU A 12 16.15 -15.06 34.55
N ASP A 13 15.29 -14.76 35.53
CA ASP A 13 14.45 -13.56 35.63
C ASP A 13 15.15 -12.24 35.24
N PRO A 14 16.36 -11.91 35.74
CA PRO A 14 17.01 -10.63 35.39
C PRO A 14 17.36 -10.52 33.90
N VAL A 15 17.47 -11.63 33.18
CA VAL A 15 17.74 -11.66 31.73
C VAL A 15 16.44 -11.79 30.93
N LEU A 16 15.43 -12.45 31.49
CA LEU A 16 14.14 -12.68 30.84
C LEU A 16 13.33 -11.38 30.67
N VAL A 17 13.37 -10.49 31.67
CA VAL A 17 12.69 -9.19 31.61
C VAL A 17 13.19 -8.29 30.47
N PRO A 18 14.51 -8.02 30.32
CA PRO A 18 14.99 -7.20 29.19
C PRO A 18 14.78 -7.91 27.85
N LEU A 19 14.90 -9.23 27.79
CA LEU A 19 14.63 -9.99 26.57
C LEU A 19 13.16 -9.85 26.13
N CYS A 20 12.22 -9.97 27.06
CA CYS A 20 10.80 -9.78 26.78
C CYS A 20 10.50 -8.36 26.27
N PHE A 21 11.14 -7.36 26.88
CA PHE A 21 11.01 -5.97 26.44
C PHE A 21 11.52 -5.79 25.00
N VAL A 22 12.71 -6.29 24.69
CA VAL A 22 13.27 -6.23 23.33
C VAL A 22 12.38 -6.94 22.32
N CYS A 23 11.88 -8.14 22.64
CA CYS A 23 10.97 -8.88 21.77
C CYS A 23 9.64 -8.13 21.54
N ALA A 24 9.06 -7.56 22.59
CA ALA A 24 7.82 -6.79 22.49
C ALA A 24 8.00 -5.56 21.59
N TRP A 25 9.11 -4.83 21.75
CA TRP A 25 9.43 -3.67 20.91
C TRP A 25 9.76 -4.07 19.48
N ALA A 26 10.52 -5.14 19.26
CA ALA A 26 10.81 -5.65 17.93
C ALA A 26 9.53 -6.02 17.18
N PHE A 27 8.58 -6.68 17.86
CA PHE A 27 7.29 -7.02 17.29
C PHE A 27 6.44 -5.77 17.00
N ALA A 28 6.35 -4.84 17.95
CA ALA A 28 5.62 -3.58 17.77
C ALA A 28 6.18 -2.76 16.60
N LEU A 29 7.51 -2.61 16.51
CA LEU A 29 8.16 -1.91 15.41
C LEU A 29 7.94 -2.62 14.07
N SER A 30 7.97 -3.94 14.04
CA SER A 30 7.70 -4.72 12.83
C SER A 30 6.27 -4.51 12.33
N LEU A 31 5.29 -4.49 13.24
CA LEU A 31 3.89 -4.21 12.91
C LEU A 31 3.72 -2.78 12.37
N VAL A 32 4.29 -1.79 13.05
CA VAL A 32 4.23 -0.38 12.63
C VAL A 32 4.89 -0.19 11.27
N TRP A 33 6.06 -0.80 11.06
CA TRP A 33 6.78 -0.72 9.78
C TRP A 33 6.00 -1.37 8.64
N GLY A 34 5.40 -2.53 8.90
CA GLY A 34 4.52 -3.20 7.95
C GLY A 34 3.33 -2.32 7.57
N LEU A 35 2.64 -1.74 8.55
CA LEU A 35 1.49 -0.89 8.28
C LEU A 35 1.88 0.35 7.46
N LEU A 36 3.00 0.99 7.81
CA LEU A 36 3.53 2.14 7.07
C LEU A 36 3.93 1.77 5.64
N SER A 37 4.55 0.60 5.41
CA SER A 37 4.94 0.18 4.07
C SER A 37 3.72 -0.12 3.19
N PHE A 38 2.68 -0.75 3.75
CA PHE A 38 1.40 -0.95 3.07
C PHE A 38 0.72 0.37 2.72
N ILE A 39 0.66 1.33 3.65
CA ILE A 39 0.08 2.65 3.38
C ILE A 39 0.87 3.37 2.29
N ARG A 40 2.20 3.36 2.35
CA ARG A 40 3.05 3.97 1.31
C ARG A 40 2.85 3.29 -0.04
N ALA A 41 2.76 1.97 -0.09
CA ALA A 41 2.50 1.23 -1.32
C ALA A 41 1.10 1.54 -1.88
N ALA A 42 0.09 1.62 -1.02
CA ALA A 42 -1.26 2.01 -1.40
C ALA A 42 -1.32 3.46 -1.90
N ALA A 43 -0.62 4.38 -1.23
CA ALA A 43 -0.51 5.77 -1.63
C ALA A 43 0.23 5.93 -2.96
N ALA A 44 1.33 5.18 -3.18
CA ALA A 44 2.03 5.14 -4.45
C ALA A 44 1.11 4.63 -5.57
N ARG A 45 0.37 3.54 -5.35
CA ARG A 45 -0.63 3.04 -6.31
C ARG A 45 -1.75 4.04 -6.57
N ALA A 46 -2.23 4.74 -5.54
CA ALA A 46 -3.22 5.79 -5.67
C ALA A 46 -2.68 7.00 -6.45
N GLN A 47 -1.43 7.38 -6.24
CA GLN A 47 -0.74 8.40 -7.03
C GLN A 47 -0.59 7.97 -8.49
N THR A 48 -0.21 6.71 -8.75
CA THR A 48 -0.17 6.16 -10.11
C THR A 48 -1.55 6.22 -10.77
N MET A 49 -2.62 5.92 -10.02
CA MET A 49 -3.98 6.05 -10.53
C MET A 49 -4.38 7.51 -10.81
N HIS A 50 -3.90 8.46 -10.00
CA HIS A 50 -4.13 9.90 -10.23
C HIS A 50 -3.33 10.45 -11.42
N GLN A 51 -2.21 9.79 -11.79
CA GLN A 51 -1.45 10.12 -12.99
C GLN A 51 -2.14 9.65 -14.28
N ILE A 52 -3.23 8.88 -14.22
CA ILE A 52 -3.95 8.41 -15.41
C ILE A 52 -4.93 9.50 -15.86
N PRO A 53 -4.68 10.19 -16.99
CA PRO A 53 -5.50 11.32 -17.44
C PRO A 53 -6.82 10.88 -18.10
N CYS A 54 -7.14 9.58 -18.12
CA CYS A 54 -8.32 9.05 -18.81
C CYS A 54 -9.64 9.62 -18.29
N ALA A 55 -9.77 9.91 -17.00
CA ALA A 55 -11.00 10.45 -16.42
C ALA A 55 -11.35 11.84 -16.99
N ASP A 56 -10.34 12.64 -17.31
CA ASP A 56 -10.47 14.00 -17.85
C ASP A 56 -10.40 14.04 -19.38
N CYS A 57 -10.35 12.88 -20.05
CA CYS A 57 -10.29 12.81 -21.51
C CYS A 57 -11.67 12.95 -22.15
N GLN A 58 -11.77 13.67 -23.27
CA GLN A 58 -13.02 13.84 -24.02
C GLN A 58 -13.57 12.52 -24.58
N PHE A 59 -12.69 11.56 -24.86
CA PHE A 59 -13.05 10.26 -25.44
C PHE A 59 -13.47 9.23 -24.37
N PHE A 60 -13.43 9.60 -23.09
CA PHE A 60 -13.82 8.72 -22.00
C PHE A 60 -15.35 8.61 -21.93
N THR A 61 -15.84 7.42 -22.28
CA THR A 61 -17.27 7.08 -22.36
C THR A 61 -17.82 6.48 -21.06
N ASN A 62 -16.95 6.24 -20.07
CA ASN A 62 -17.29 5.66 -18.76
C ASN A 62 -18.11 4.34 -18.81
N ASP A 63 -18.10 3.64 -19.95
CA ASP A 63 -18.77 2.36 -20.13
C ASP A 63 -17.78 1.22 -19.85
N HIS A 64 -18.20 0.21 -19.07
CA HIS A 64 -17.37 -0.95 -18.75
C HIS A 64 -17.00 -1.78 -19.98
N ARG A 65 -17.82 -1.77 -21.04
CA ARG A 65 -17.54 -2.52 -22.28
C ARG A 65 -16.63 -1.75 -23.22
N LEU A 66 -16.71 -0.42 -23.20
CA LEU A 66 -15.92 0.46 -24.06
C LEU A 66 -15.52 1.70 -23.25
N LYS A 67 -14.37 1.62 -22.57
CA LYS A 67 -13.86 2.71 -21.72
C LYS A 67 -13.34 3.90 -22.54
N CYS A 68 -12.74 3.62 -23.68
CA CYS A 68 -12.25 4.59 -24.65
C CYS A 68 -12.40 3.99 -26.06
N PRO A 69 -12.97 4.72 -27.04
CA PRO A 69 -13.13 4.24 -28.42
C PRO A 69 -11.80 4.17 -29.18
N VAL A 70 -10.80 4.98 -28.82
CA VAL A 70 -9.47 5.00 -29.48
C VAL A 70 -8.60 3.83 -28.99
N HIS A 71 -8.56 3.64 -27.67
CA HIS A 71 -7.72 2.64 -27.01
C HIS A 71 -8.50 1.86 -25.95
N PRO A 72 -9.41 0.94 -26.34
CA PRO A 72 -10.31 0.26 -25.41
C PRO A 72 -9.60 -0.66 -24.41
N ARG A 73 -8.42 -1.21 -24.76
CA ARG A 73 -7.63 -2.09 -23.89
C ARG A 73 -6.67 -1.36 -22.95
N ALA A 74 -6.20 -0.17 -23.32
CA ALA A 74 -5.22 0.58 -22.55
C ALA A 74 -5.86 1.60 -21.58
N ALA A 75 -7.13 1.96 -21.78
CA ALA A 75 -7.85 2.92 -20.93
C ALA A 75 -7.92 2.50 -19.46
N ASN A 76 -7.72 3.47 -18.55
CA ASN A 76 -7.67 3.28 -17.09
C ASN A 76 -6.59 2.30 -16.62
N THR A 77 -5.46 2.22 -17.33
CA THR A 77 -4.27 1.46 -16.93
C THR A 77 -3.05 2.37 -16.91
N GLU A 78 -1.95 1.91 -16.32
CA GLU A 78 -0.67 2.64 -16.29
C GLU A 78 -0.12 2.96 -17.70
N GLN A 79 -0.54 2.20 -18.72
CA GLN A 79 -0.18 2.45 -20.12
C GLN A 79 -0.79 3.75 -20.67
N ALA A 80 -1.85 4.26 -20.02
CA ALA A 80 -2.53 5.48 -20.46
C ALA A 80 -1.98 6.76 -19.79
N ILE A 81 -0.99 6.67 -18.91
CA ILE A 81 -0.35 7.82 -18.25
C ILE A 81 0.24 8.79 -19.30
N ASP A 82 0.84 8.25 -20.37
CA ASP A 82 1.44 9.04 -21.47
C ASP A 82 0.67 8.82 -22.79
N CYS A 83 -0.67 8.82 -22.72
CA CYS A 83 -1.51 8.59 -23.88
C CYS A 83 -1.37 9.71 -24.92
N PHE A 84 -0.84 9.39 -26.11
CA PHE A 84 -0.61 10.35 -27.20
C PHE A 84 -1.89 10.99 -27.75
N ASP A 85 -3.02 10.27 -27.66
CA ASP A 85 -4.33 10.75 -28.14
C ASP A 85 -5.14 11.48 -27.06
N PHE A 86 -4.52 11.77 -25.91
CA PHE A 86 -5.19 12.49 -24.84
C PHE A 86 -5.66 13.86 -25.31
N ARG A 87 -6.95 14.14 -25.10
CA ARG A 87 -7.54 15.47 -25.28
C ARG A 87 -8.35 15.80 -24.04
N ALA A 88 -7.94 16.84 -23.32
CA ALA A 88 -8.65 17.32 -22.15
C ALA A 88 -10.09 17.69 -22.51
N ARG A 89 -11.04 17.25 -21.69
CA ARG A 89 -12.46 17.61 -21.80
C ARG A 89 -12.59 19.12 -21.56
N SER A 90 -12.89 19.88 -22.60
CA SER A 90 -13.15 21.31 -22.46
C SER A 90 -14.46 21.53 -21.67
N PRO A 91 -14.48 22.38 -20.63
CA PRO A 91 -15.70 22.68 -19.87
C PRO A 91 -16.73 23.54 -20.64
N PHE A 92 -16.42 23.92 -21.88
CA PHE A 92 -17.24 24.81 -22.72
C PHE A 92 -17.96 24.10 -23.88
N ALA A 93 -18.20 22.78 -23.77
CA ALA A 93 -18.99 22.01 -24.73
C ALA A 93 -20.36 21.62 -24.15
#